data_AF-A0A932ZUG3-F1
#
_entry.id   AF-A0A932ZUG3-F1
#
_cell.length_a   1.000
_cell.length_b   1.000
_cell.length_c   1.000
_cell.angle_alpha   90.00
_cell.angle_beta   90.00
_cell.angle_gamma   90.00
#
_symmetry.space_group_name_H-M   'P 1'
#
loop_
_entity.id
_entity.type
_entity.pdbx_description
1 polymer ?
#
loop_
_entity_poly.entity_id
_entity_poly.type
_entity_poly.pdbx_seq_one_letter_code
_entity_poly.pdbx_strand_id
1 'polypeptide(L)'
;MQKVADIQFPMPTPTDSGVFDVVEKGRKSGCPFCQVRFRTPPNVGERVLFLSDHHIGKTATVVPSPPNFPIPDEFLVQMDGAPVGHSMRVSLDRELVSSEIDITVPDWMPPIPSRDAEEADRGIIHFCGTSSWGGKPKPDWQAFMSLTRFVWQKRLPICRRELAAMLMAHGVPREHTATLARFFDYGRRLLIAVAGRKPVKKKRKRTWTYPE
;
A
#
# COMPACT_ATOMS: atom_id res chain seq x y z
N MET A 1 -19.81 21.35 -11.27
CA MET A 1 -18.81 20.84 -10.29
C MET A 1 -17.70 20.15 -11.07
N GLN A 2 -16.49 20.69 -11.03
CA GLN A 2 -15.33 20.08 -11.70
C GLN A 2 -14.99 18.75 -10.98
N LYS A 3 -14.88 17.65 -11.73
CA LYS A 3 -14.44 16.38 -11.15
C LYS A 3 -13.01 16.56 -10.65
N VAL A 4 -12.83 16.45 -9.34
CA VAL A 4 -11.49 16.45 -8.75
C VAL A 4 -10.81 15.16 -9.21
N ALA A 5 -9.68 15.27 -9.89
CA ALA A 5 -8.92 14.10 -10.33
C ALA A 5 -8.58 13.20 -9.13
N ASP A 6 -8.68 11.89 -9.35
CA ASP A 6 -8.30 10.89 -8.36
C ASP A 6 -6.80 10.98 -8.08
N ILE A 7 -6.43 11.00 -6.80
CA ILE A 7 -5.02 10.95 -6.40
C ILE A 7 -4.53 9.53 -6.63
N GLN A 8 -3.49 9.40 -7.45
CA GLN A 8 -2.74 8.15 -7.65
C GLN A 8 -1.32 8.37 -7.15
N PHE A 9 -0.86 7.48 -6.28
CA PHE A 9 0.54 7.45 -5.87
C PHE A 9 1.31 6.53 -6.83
N PRO A 10 2.52 6.91 -7.25
CA PRO A 10 3.34 6.04 -8.07
C PRO A 10 3.65 4.74 -7.32
N MET A 11 3.84 3.66 -8.05
CA MET A 11 4.38 2.42 -7.47
C MET A 11 5.83 2.67 -7.05
N PRO A 12 6.16 2.50 -5.76
CA PRO A 12 7.54 2.69 -5.33
C PRO A 12 8.41 1.54 -5.82
N THR A 13 9.43 1.88 -6.60
CA THR A 13 10.47 0.95 -7.06
C THR A 13 11.62 0.95 -6.06
N PRO A 14 12.00 -0.22 -5.50
CA PRO A 14 13.05 -0.31 -4.48
C PRO A 14 14.46 0.13 -4.96
N THR A 15 14.63 0.40 -6.25
CA THR A 15 15.90 0.86 -6.83
C THR A 15 16.28 2.29 -6.40
N ASP A 16 15.32 3.09 -5.97
CA ASP A 16 15.59 4.42 -5.44
C ASP A 16 16.07 4.31 -3.98
N SER A 17 17.30 4.76 -3.70
CA SER A 17 17.95 4.56 -2.38
C SER A 17 17.13 5.08 -1.19
N GLY A 18 16.36 6.16 -1.37
CA GLY A 18 15.44 6.69 -0.36
C GLY A 18 14.19 5.83 -0.18
N VAL A 19 13.69 5.18 -1.24
CA VAL A 19 12.55 4.27 -1.18
C VAL A 19 12.96 2.94 -0.55
N PHE A 20 14.15 2.43 -0.87
CA PHE A 20 14.67 1.18 -0.33
C PHE A 20 14.64 1.16 1.21
N ASP A 21 15.22 2.17 1.86
CA ASP A 21 15.29 2.24 3.33
C ASP A 21 13.88 2.29 3.97
N VAL A 22 12.95 3.01 3.35
CA VAL A 22 11.56 3.12 3.80
C VAL A 22 10.84 1.78 3.71
N VAL A 23 10.97 1.10 2.56
CA VAL A 23 10.35 -0.22 2.35
C VAL A 23 10.98 -1.26 3.29
N GLU A 24 12.29 -1.21 3.51
CA GLU A 24 12.98 -2.11 4.43
C GLU A 24 12.54 -1.91 5.89
N LYS A 25 12.34 -0.67 6.33
CA LYS A 25 11.75 -0.36 7.65
C LYS A 25 10.31 -0.85 7.75
N GLY A 26 9.50 -0.64 6.71
CA GLY A 26 8.14 -1.17 6.62
C GLY A 26 8.11 -2.69 6.74
N ARG A 27 9.01 -3.38 6.03
CA ARG A 27 9.17 -4.84 6.09
C ARG A 27 9.53 -5.32 7.49
N LYS A 28 10.52 -4.70 8.13
CA LYS A 28 10.91 -5.02 9.52
C LYS A 28 9.78 -4.81 10.53
N SER A 29 8.88 -3.87 10.25
CA SER A 29 7.69 -3.61 11.05
C SER A 29 6.52 -4.54 10.73
N GLY A 30 6.70 -5.49 9.82
CA GLY A 30 5.66 -6.45 9.42
C GLY A 30 4.63 -5.89 8.43
N CYS A 31 4.96 -4.86 7.65
CA CYS A 31 4.06 -4.37 6.61
C CYS A 31 3.95 -5.41 5.49
N PRO A 32 2.75 -5.99 5.24
CA PRO A 32 2.58 -7.04 4.23
C PRO A 32 2.89 -6.56 2.81
N PHE A 33 2.61 -5.29 2.50
CA PHE A 33 2.93 -4.71 1.20
C PHE A 33 4.45 -4.55 0.99
N CYS A 34 5.18 -4.14 2.03
CA CYS A 34 6.64 -4.04 1.96
C CYS A 34 7.33 -5.42 1.93
N GLN A 35 6.74 -6.44 2.55
CA GLN A 35 7.27 -7.81 2.55
C GLN A 35 7.31 -8.45 1.16
N VAL A 36 6.41 -8.07 0.26
CA VAL A 36 6.35 -8.63 -1.10
C VAL A 36 7.11 -7.80 -2.13
N ARG A 37 7.60 -6.61 -1.78
CA ARG A 37 8.37 -5.73 -2.69
C ARG A 37 9.81 -6.16 -2.95
N PHE A 38 10.37 -7.06 -2.14
CA PHE A 38 11.75 -7.52 -2.26
C PHE A 38 11.87 -8.97 -2.75
N ARG A 39 10.92 -9.44 -3.56
CA ARG A 39 10.83 -10.85 -3.90
C ARG A 39 11.31 -11.14 -5.32
N THR A 40 11.90 -12.32 -5.47
CA THR A 40 12.09 -12.98 -6.75
C THR A 40 10.76 -13.54 -7.24
N PRO A 41 10.63 -13.81 -8.55
CA PRO A 41 9.50 -14.56 -9.08
C PRO A 41 9.27 -15.88 -8.30
N PRO A 42 8.01 -16.21 -7.99
CA PRO A 42 7.65 -17.48 -7.36
C PRO A 42 7.90 -18.66 -8.30
N ASN A 43 8.08 -19.86 -7.73
CA ASN A 43 8.33 -21.06 -8.53
C ASN A 43 7.06 -21.56 -9.24
N VAL A 44 7.23 -22.24 -10.36
CA VAL A 44 6.12 -22.92 -11.06
C VAL A 44 5.42 -23.90 -10.11
N GLY A 45 4.09 -23.85 -10.09
CA GLY A 45 3.23 -24.64 -9.22
C GLY A 45 2.92 -23.97 -7.87
N GLU A 46 3.61 -22.89 -7.49
CA GLU A 46 3.27 -22.15 -6.27
C GLU A 46 1.92 -21.43 -6.41
N ARG A 47 1.17 -21.39 -5.31
CA ARG A 47 -0.01 -20.52 -5.20
C ARG A 47 0.43 -19.13 -4.75
N VAL A 48 -0.22 -18.13 -5.31
CA VAL A 48 0.04 -16.74 -5.02
C VAL A 48 -1.24 -15.97 -4.71
N LEU A 49 -1.10 -14.91 -3.93
CA LEU A 49 -2.15 -13.96 -3.55
C LEU A 49 -1.75 -12.57 -4.05
N PHE A 50 -2.65 -11.91 -4.77
CA PHE A 50 -2.47 -10.54 -5.22
C PHE A 50 -2.80 -9.53 -4.12
N LEU A 51 -1.90 -8.60 -3.86
CA LEU A 51 -2.04 -7.55 -2.84
C LEU A 51 -2.26 -6.16 -3.41
N SER A 52 -2.20 -5.99 -4.73
CA SER A 52 -2.41 -4.70 -5.40
C SER A 52 -3.47 -4.77 -6.51
N ASP A 53 -3.84 -3.58 -6.98
CA ASP A 53 -4.52 -3.37 -8.25
C ASP A 53 -5.90 -4.04 -8.39
N HIS A 54 -6.27 -4.41 -9.61
CA HIS A 54 -7.56 -5.01 -9.94
C HIS A 54 -7.71 -6.44 -9.40
N HIS A 55 -6.61 -7.16 -9.22
CA HIS A 55 -6.61 -8.55 -8.77
C HIS A 55 -6.51 -8.70 -7.26
N ILE A 56 -6.48 -7.60 -6.50
CA ILE A 56 -6.31 -7.67 -5.04
C ILE A 56 -7.27 -8.66 -4.37
N GLY A 57 -6.68 -9.57 -3.59
CA GLY A 57 -7.38 -10.64 -2.92
C GLY A 57 -7.71 -11.86 -3.75
N LYS A 58 -7.36 -11.86 -5.05
CA LYS A 58 -7.46 -13.04 -5.88
C LYS A 58 -6.22 -13.89 -5.72
N THR A 59 -6.44 -15.19 -5.88
CA THR A 59 -5.40 -16.21 -5.86
C THR A 59 -5.17 -16.77 -7.25
N ALA A 60 -3.97 -17.25 -7.49
CA ALA A 60 -3.59 -17.87 -8.74
C ALA A 60 -2.50 -18.92 -8.52
N THR A 61 -2.27 -19.77 -9.50
CA THR A 61 -1.15 -20.73 -9.51
C THR A 61 -0.15 -20.33 -10.58
N VAL A 62 1.14 -20.31 -10.25
CA VAL A 62 2.22 -20.02 -11.20
C VAL A 62 2.31 -21.17 -12.21
N VAL A 63 2.29 -20.85 -13.50
CA VAL A 63 2.33 -21.84 -14.59
C VAL A 63 3.65 -21.76 -15.37
N PRO A 64 4.05 -22.84 -16.07
CA PRO A 64 5.27 -22.81 -16.88
C PRO A 64 5.21 -21.69 -17.93
N SER A 65 6.28 -20.89 -17.99
CA SER A 65 6.46 -19.91 -19.05
C SER A 65 6.95 -20.58 -20.35
N PRO A 66 6.56 -20.08 -21.53
CA PRO A 66 7.09 -20.59 -22.80
C PRO A 66 8.60 -20.32 -22.92
N PRO A 67 9.33 -21.07 -23.77
CA PRO A 67 10.80 -20.97 -23.90
C PRO A 67 11.33 -19.55 -24.20
N ASN A 68 10.50 -18.72 -24.84
CA ASN A 68 10.82 -17.33 -25.21
C ASN A 68 10.17 -16.30 -24.27
N PHE A 69 10.03 -16.62 -22.98
CA PHE A 69 9.58 -15.68 -21.95
C PHE A 69 10.74 -15.20 -21.06
N PRO A 70 11.76 -14.47 -21.57
CA PRO A 70 12.95 -14.13 -20.81
C PRO A 70 12.87 -12.74 -20.17
N ILE A 71 11.76 -12.40 -19.51
CA ILE A 71 11.65 -11.09 -18.86
C ILE A 71 11.89 -11.27 -17.36
N PRO A 72 13.00 -10.72 -16.81
CA PRO A 72 13.25 -10.72 -15.38
C PRO A 72 12.03 -10.17 -14.64
N ASP A 73 11.73 -10.75 -13.47
CA ASP A 73 10.65 -10.29 -12.59
C ASP A 73 9.22 -10.42 -13.15
N GLU A 74 9.07 -11.21 -14.22
CA GLU A 74 7.78 -11.53 -14.81
C GLU A 74 7.52 -13.03 -14.89
N PHE A 75 6.26 -13.42 -14.72
CA PHE A 75 5.83 -14.81 -14.74
C PHE A 75 4.39 -14.95 -15.22
N LEU A 76 4.00 -16.17 -15.55
CA LEU A 76 2.62 -16.50 -15.91
C LEU A 76 1.91 -17.15 -14.72
N VAL A 77 0.64 -16.79 -14.54
CA VAL A 77 -0.25 -17.43 -13.57
C VAL A 77 -1.55 -17.87 -14.23
N GLN A 78 -2.16 -18.92 -13.71
CA GLN A 78 -3.56 -19.24 -13.97
C GLN A 78 -4.38 -18.81 -12.75
N MET A 79 -5.29 -17.86 -12.95
CA MET A 79 -6.17 -17.36 -11.89
C MET A 79 -7.13 -18.46 -11.42
N ASP A 80 -7.41 -18.50 -10.12
CA ASP A 80 -8.39 -19.44 -9.59
C ASP A 80 -9.78 -19.16 -10.20
N GLY A 81 -10.40 -20.20 -10.77
CA GLY A 81 -11.68 -20.12 -11.49
C GLY A 81 -11.57 -19.72 -12.98
N ALA A 82 -10.37 -19.44 -13.50
CA ALA A 82 -10.19 -19.22 -14.94
C ALA A 82 -10.22 -20.54 -15.74
N PRO A 83 -10.67 -20.53 -17.00
CA PRO A 83 -10.63 -21.70 -17.88
C PRO A 83 -9.21 -22.28 -18.01
N VAL A 84 -9.11 -23.60 -18.20
CA VAL A 84 -7.83 -24.26 -18.44
C VAL A 84 -7.16 -23.68 -19.70
N GLY A 85 -5.87 -23.38 -19.59
CA GLY A 85 -5.09 -22.76 -20.67
C GLY A 85 -5.17 -21.23 -20.71
N HIS A 86 -6.05 -20.60 -19.92
CA HIS A 86 -6.02 -19.14 -19.76
C HIS A 86 -4.99 -18.75 -18.70
N SER A 87 -3.86 -18.22 -19.16
CA SER A 87 -2.82 -17.66 -18.31
C SER A 87 -2.81 -16.13 -18.39
N MET A 88 -2.39 -15.51 -17.31
CA MET A 88 -2.20 -14.07 -17.16
C MET A 88 -0.73 -13.80 -16.88
N ARG A 89 -0.21 -12.75 -17.52
CA ARG A 89 1.13 -12.24 -17.28
C ARG A 89 1.16 -11.34 -16.06
N VAL A 90 2.10 -11.58 -15.16
CA VAL A 90 2.31 -10.84 -13.92
C VAL A 90 3.71 -10.24 -13.94
N SER A 91 3.80 -8.96 -13.58
CA SER A 91 5.06 -8.22 -13.48
C SER A 91 5.21 -7.70 -12.05
N LEU A 92 6.29 -8.07 -11.36
CA LEU A 92 6.54 -7.66 -9.98
C LEU A 92 6.81 -6.16 -9.84
N ASP A 93 7.14 -5.46 -10.94
CA ASP A 93 7.25 -4.00 -10.97
C ASP A 93 5.88 -3.31 -10.82
N ARG A 94 4.81 -3.99 -11.21
CA ARG A 94 3.45 -3.44 -11.25
C ARG A 94 2.54 -4.06 -10.21
N GLU A 95 2.75 -5.32 -9.88
CA GLU A 95 1.89 -6.11 -9.02
C GLU A 95 2.63 -6.58 -7.76
N LEU A 96 2.00 -6.38 -6.61
CA LEU A 96 2.40 -6.93 -5.33
C LEU A 96 1.80 -8.32 -5.18
N VAL A 97 2.67 -9.33 -5.14
CA VAL A 97 2.24 -10.73 -5.11
C VAL A 97 2.93 -11.46 -3.96
N SER A 98 2.14 -12.17 -3.16
CA SER A 98 2.61 -12.97 -2.04
C SER A 98 2.49 -14.46 -2.37
N SER A 99 3.54 -15.25 -2.13
CA SER A 99 3.40 -16.73 -2.09
C SER A 99 2.72 -17.21 -0.80
N GLU A 100 2.61 -16.33 0.21
CA GLU A 100 1.86 -16.61 1.44
C GLU A 100 0.39 -16.18 1.23
N ILE A 101 -0.51 -17.16 1.28
CA ILE A 101 -1.96 -16.94 1.11
C ILE A 101 -2.58 -16.36 2.39
N ASP A 102 -2.04 -16.72 3.55
CA ASP A 102 -2.52 -16.25 4.87
C ASP A 102 -1.66 -15.10 5.39
N ILE A 103 -2.02 -13.88 5.01
CA ILE A 103 -1.29 -12.69 5.44
C ILE A 103 -1.78 -12.20 6.80
N THR A 104 -0.85 -12.14 7.75
CA THR A 104 -1.11 -11.55 9.06
C THR A 104 -1.05 -10.02 8.95
N VAL A 105 -2.17 -9.35 9.22
CA VAL A 105 -2.22 -7.89 9.29
C VAL A 105 -1.71 -7.45 10.66
N PRO A 106 -0.69 -6.58 10.73
CA PRO A 106 -0.14 -6.15 12.01
C PRO A 106 -1.10 -5.21 12.74
N ASP A 107 -1.06 -5.22 14.08
CA ASP A 107 -1.98 -4.46 14.94
C ASP A 107 -1.94 -2.94 14.73
N TRP A 108 -0.83 -2.42 14.20
CA TRP A 108 -0.67 -1.00 13.89
C TRP A 108 -1.38 -0.59 12.60
N MET A 109 -1.66 -1.53 11.70
CA MET A 109 -2.27 -1.24 10.41
C MET A 109 -3.78 -0.98 10.59
N PRO A 110 -4.33 0.09 9.98
CA PRO A 110 -5.75 0.38 10.11
C PRO A 110 -6.61 -0.75 9.54
N PRO A 111 -7.74 -1.10 10.19
CA PRO A 111 -8.66 -2.13 9.72
C PRO A 111 -9.52 -1.61 8.56
N ILE A 112 -8.92 -1.42 7.39
CA ILE A 112 -9.55 -0.93 6.15
C ILE A 112 -9.43 -1.97 5.04
N PRO A 113 -10.26 -1.90 3.98
CA PRO A 113 -10.14 -2.82 2.84
C PRO A 113 -8.71 -2.85 2.29
N SER A 114 -8.21 -4.04 1.92
CA SER A 114 -6.85 -4.24 1.44
C SER A 114 -6.46 -3.26 0.32
N ARG A 115 -7.38 -2.95 -0.60
CA ARG A 115 -7.13 -1.98 -1.69
C ARG A 115 -6.85 -0.59 -1.16
N ASP A 116 -7.71 -0.12 -0.25
CA ASP A 116 -7.54 1.18 0.38
C ASP A 116 -6.27 1.22 1.26
N ALA A 117 -5.89 0.09 1.87
CA ALA A 117 -4.66 -0.04 2.65
C ALA A 117 -3.40 -0.01 1.80
N GLU A 118 -3.40 -0.69 0.65
CA GLU A 118 -2.28 -0.71 -0.29
C GLU A 118 -2.06 0.66 -0.93
N GLU A 119 -3.13 1.33 -1.37
CA GLU A 119 -3.04 2.69 -1.90
C GLU A 119 -2.53 3.68 -0.83
N ALA A 120 -2.95 3.50 0.45
CA ALA A 120 -2.43 4.31 1.55
C ALA A 120 -0.95 4.04 1.83
N ASP A 121 -0.51 2.79 1.74
CA ASP A 121 0.87 2.36 1.89
C ASP A 121 1.77 3.00 0.83
N ARG A 122 1.36 2.99 -0.46
CA ARG A 122 2.06 3.72 -1.53
C ARG A 122 2.25 5.20 -1.20
N GLY A 123 1.19 5.85 -0.70
CA GLY A 123 1.25 7.24 -0.29
C GLY A 123 2.20 7.50 0.89
N ILE A 124 2.28 6.56 1.83
CA ILE A 124 3.23 6.61 2.95
C ILE A 124 4.66 6.41 2.46
N ILE A 125 4.92 5.40 1.63
CA ILE A 125 6.24 5.16 1.07
C ILE A 125 6.72 6.37 0.28
N HIS A 126 5.84 6.93 -0.58
CA HIS A 126 6.15 8.14 -1.33
C HIS A 126 6.50 9.32 -0.41
N PHE A 127 5.66 9.62 0.58
CA PHE A 127 5.94 10.69 1.55
C PHE A 127 7.24 10.46 2.32
N CYS A 128 7.49 9.23 2.79
CA CYS A 128 8.67 8.93 3.56
C CYS A 128 9.94 8.98 2.69
N GLY A 129 9.87 8.54 1.44
CA GLY A 129 10.98 8.53 0.49
C GLY A 129 11.34 9.91 -0.05
N THR A 130 10.38 10.83 -0.20
CA THR A 130 10.65 12.22 -0.58
C THR A 130 11.02 13.12 0.60
N SER A 131 10.76 12.66 1.83
CA SER A 131 11.17 13.35 3.05
C SER A 131 12.59 12.97 3.43
N SER A 132 13.43 13.94 3.76
CA SER A 132 14.79 13.66 4.22
C SER A 132 14.78 13.32 5.71
N TRP A 133 15.15 12.09 6.08
CA TRP A 133 15.22 11.63 7.48
C TRP A 133 16.66 11.42 8.01
N GLY A 134 17.69 11.85 7.24
CA GLY A 134 19.12 11.57 7.52
C GLY A 134 20.07 12.76 7.39
N GLY A 135 19.68 13.96 7.84
CA GLY A 135 20.62 15.10 7.92
C GLY A 135 20.03 16.36 8.56
N LYS A 136 18.82 16.76 8.15
CA LYS A 136 17.90 17.61 8.93
C LYS A 136 16.48 17.18 8.55
N PRO A 137 15.69 16.58 9.45
CA PRO A 137 14.37 16.09 9.14
C PRO A 137 13.49 17.18 8.55
N LYS A 138 13.18 17.10 7.25
CA LYS A 138 12.25 18.01 6.60
C LYS A 138 11.14 17.20 5.94
N PRO A 139 9.92 17.24 6.51
CA PRO A 139 8.75 16.64 5.87
C PRO A 139 8.53 17.28 4.51
N ASP A 140 8.32 16.45 3.50
CA ASP A 140 7.70 16.88 2.26
C ASP A 140 6.21 17.14 2.52
N TRP A 141 5.88 18.40 2.79
CA TRP A 141 4.51 18.82 3.05
C TRP A 141 3.59 18.59 1.85
N GLN A 142 4.09 18.66 0.61
CA GLN A 142 3.26 18.41 -0.56
C GLN A 142 2.87 16.93 -0.62
N ALA A 143 3.83 16.01 -0.44
CA ALA A 143 3.53 14.58 -0.37
C ALA A 143 2.62 14.24 0.83
N PHE A 144 2.86 14.85 2.00
CA PHE A 144 2.01 14.64 3.18
C PHE A 144 0.57 15.12 2.97
N MET A 145 0.39 16.27 2.31
CA MET A 145 -0.94 16.80 1.99
C MET A 145 -1.64 15.95 0.94
N SER A 146 -0.90 15.37 -0.01
CA SER A 146 -1.45 14.39 -0.97
C SER A 146 -1.96 13.14 -0.26
N LEU A 147 -1.16 12.55 0.66
CA LEU A 147 -1.59 11.44 1.51
C LEU A 147 -2.84 11.79 2.33
N THR A 148 -2.83 12.96 2.95
CA THR A 148 -3.94 13.46 3.76
C THR A 148 -5.22 13.62 2.92
N ARG A 149 -5.10 14.23 1.74
CA ARG A 149 -6.21 14.42 0.80
C ARG A 149 -6.74 13.09 0.30
N PHE A 150 -5.87 12.13 -0.01
CA PHE A 150 -6.28 10.76 -0.40
C PHE A 150 -7.16 10.13 0.69
N VAL A 151 -6.68 10.09 1.94
CA VAL A 151 -7.41 9.52 3.08
C VAL A 151 -8.78 10.17 3.23
N TRP A 152 -8.88 11.49 3.04
CA TRP A 152 -10.14 12.22 3.17
C TRP A 152 -11.08 12.04 1.97
N GLN A 153 -10.57 12.11 0.74
CA GLN A 153 -11.36 11.93 -0.48
C GLN A 153 -12.00 10.55 -0.52
N LYS A 154 -11.22 9.50 -0.20
CA LYS A 154 -11.70 8.12 -0.10
C LYS A 154 -12.50 7.86 1.18
N ARG A 155 -12.59 8.85 2.09
CA ARG A 155 -13.27 8.79 3.38
C ARG A 155 -12.83 7.58 4.22
N LEU A 156 -11.53 7.31 4.24
CA LEU A 156 -11.00 6.17 4.98
C LEU A 156 -11.17 6.41 6.49
N PRO A 157 -11.54 5.37 7.26
CA PRO A 157 -11.78 5.50 8.69
C PRO A 157 -10.47 5.52 9.50
N ILE A 158 -9.42 6.16 8.98
CA ILE A 158 -8.10 6.30 9.61
C ILE A 158 -8.13 7.47 10.60
N CYS A 159 -7.72 7.22 11.84
CA CYS A 159 -7.53 8.25 12.85
C CYS A 159 -6.06 8.66 12.95
N ARG A 160 -5.79 9.77 13.66
CA ARG A 160 -4.43 10.30 13.83
C ARG A 160 -3.45 9.29 14.46
N ARG A 161 -3.94 8.40 15.34
CA ARG A 161 -3.10 7.38 15.99
C ARG A 161 -2.69 6.29 15.01
N GLU A 162 -3.63 5.84 14.18
CA GLU A 162 -3.39 4.84 13.13
C GLU A 162 -2.42 5.40 12.08
N LEU A 163 -2.64 6.64 11.60
CA LEU A 163 -1.70 7.29 10.68
C LEU A 163 -0.30 7.42 11.28
N ALA A 164 -0.18 7.87 12.54
CA ALA A 164 1.11 7.96 13.22
C ALA A 164 1.81 6.60 13.30
N ALA A 165 1.07 5.54 13.60
CA ALA A 165 1.61 4.18 13.69
C ALA A 165 2.12 3.69 12.33
N MET A 166 1.36 3.92 11.25
CA MET A 166 1.82 3.59 9.89
C MET A 166 3.07 4.38 9.49
N LEU A 167 3.15 5.66 9.81
CA LEU A 167 4.33 6.49 9.54
C LEU A 167 5.57 6.01 10.32
N MET A 168 5.40 5.67 11.61
CA MET A 168 6.49 5.12 12.42
C MET A 168 6.97 3.76 11.88
N ALA A 169 6.05 2.89 11.44
CA ALA A 169 6.39 1.60 10.85
C ALA A 169 7.25 1.75 9.57
N HIS A 170 7.15 2.88 8.87
CA HIS A 170 7.92 3.21 7.67
C HIS A 170 9.12 4.14 7.96
N GLY A 171 9.50 4.29 9.23
CA GLY A 171 10.74 4.94 9.61
C GLY A 171 10.65 6.42 9.97
N VAL A 172 9.45 7.01 10.04
CA VAL A 172 9.31 8.39 10.52
C VAL A 172 9.58 8.44 12.03
N PRO A 173 10.51 9.29 12.50
CA PRO A 173 10.80 9.40 13.93
C PRO A 173 9.58 9.84 14.75
N ARG A 174 9.50 9.35 15.99
CA ARG A 174 8.33 9.51 16.87
C ARG A 174 7.99 10.97 17.12
N GLU A 175 8.99 11.82 17.30
CA GLU A 175 8.88 13.26 17.51
C GLU A 175 8.19 13.99 16.35
N HIS A 176 8.39 13.51 15.11
CA HIS A 176 7.76 14.07 13.92
C HIS A 176 6.35 13.51 13.71
N THR A 177 6.13 12.23 13.99
CA THR A 177 4.80 11.61 13.83
C THR A 177 3.72 12.29 14.68
N ALA A 178 4.05 12.72 15.91
CA ALA A 178 3.10 13.46 16.75
C ALA A 178 2.66 14.78 16.09
N THR A 179 3.59 15.50 15.46
CA THR A 179 3.30 16.74 14.75
C THR A 179 2.47 16.50 13.50
N LEU A 180 2.87 15.56 12.65
CA LEU A 180 2.12 15.18 11.44
C LEU A 180 0.70 14.70 11.77
N ALA A 181 0.54 13.88 12.81
CA ALA A 181 -0.75 13.40 13.28
C ALA A 181 -1.67 14.53 13.77
N ARG A 182 -1.11 15.56 14.42
CA ARG A 182 -1.87 16.76 14.80
C ARG A 182 -2.32 17.56 13.58
N PHE A 183 -1.46 17.75 12.59
CA PHE A 183 -1.82 18.42 11.34
C PHE A 183 -2.94 17.68 10.60
N PHE A 184 -2.85 16.35 10.53
CA PHE A 184 -3.90 15.51 9.95
C PHE A 184 -5.26 15.68 10.66
N ASP A 185 -5.28 15.68 11.99
CA ASP A 185 -6.50 15.88 12.78
C ASP A 185 -7.05 17.31 12.64
N TYR A 186 -6.18 18.32 12.67
CA TYR A 186 -6.55 19.72 12.48
C TYR A 186 -7.20 19.95 11.12
N GLY A 187 -6.56 19.48 10.05
CA GLY A 187 -7.08 19.61 8.70
C GLY A 187 -8.42 18.89 8.52
N ARG A 188 -8.61 17.73 9.16
CA ARG A 188 -9.90 17.02 9.17
C ARG A 188 -10.98 17.85 9.86
N ARG A 189 -10.69 18.48 10.99
CA ARG A 189 -11.65 19.35 11.72
C ARG A 189 -12.02 20.58 10.89
N LEU A 190 -11.02 21.21 10.28
CA LEU A 190 -11.23 22.36 9.39
C LEU A 190 -12.14 21.98 8.21
N LEU A 191 -11.89 20.84 7.57
CA LEU A 191 -12.74 20.35 6.48
C LEU A 191 -14.18 20.12 6.93
N ILE A 192 -14.39 19.52 8.11
CA ILE A 192 -15.73 19.31 8.67
C ILE A 192 -16.44 20.65 8.93
N ALA A 193 -15.71 21.61 9.51
CA ALA A 193 -16.25 22.94 9.81
C ALA A 193 -16.63 23.71 8.55
N VAL A 194 -15.81 23.66 7.50
CA VAL A 194 -16.02 24.42 6.25
C VAL A 194 -17.02 23.74 5.32
N ALA A 195 -16.97 22.41 5.17
CA ALA A 195 -17.82 21.67 4.23
C ALA A 195 -19.13 21.17 4.84
N GLY A 196 -19.34 21.32 6.16
CA GLY A 196 -20.54 20.90 6.88
C GLY A 196 -20.82 19.39 6.89
N ARG A 197 -19.89 18.57 6.37
CA ARG A 197 -20.07 17.13 6.23
C ARG A 197 -19.17 16.39 7.21
N LYS A 198 -19.79 15.64 8.13
CA LYS A 198 -19.06 14.68 8.96
C LYS A 198 -18.44 13.61 8.05
N PRO A 199 -17.24 13.09 8.37
CA PRO A 199 -16.65 11.99 7.61
C PRO A 199 -17.59 10.79 7.66
N VAL A 200 -17.98 10.26 6.50
CA VAL A 200 -18.76 9.02 6.44
C VAL A 200 -17.87 7.91 6.98
N LYS A 201 -18.29 7.28 8.07
CA LYS A 201 -17.59 6.13 8.63
C LYS A 201 -17.75 4.95 7.66
N LYS A 202 -16.76 4.71 6.80
CA LYS A 202 -16.62 3.40 6.14
C LYS A 202 -16.50 2.32 7.23
N LYS A 203 -17.04 1.12 6.97
CA LYS A 203 -16.92 -0.01 7.90
C LYS A 203 -15.45 -0.36 8.11
N ARG A 204 -15.06 -0.55 9.37
CA ARG A 204 -13.75 -1.10 9.74
C ARG A 204 -13.79 -2.62 9.61
N LYS A 205 -12.79 -3.23 8.98
CA LYS A 205 -12.63 -4.68 8.84
C LYS A 205 -11.33 -5.10 9.51
N ARG A 206 -11.42 -5.86 10.61
CA ARG A 206 -10.23 -6.32 11.37
C ARG A 206 -9.45 -7.41 10.65
N THR A 207 -10.09 -8.13 9.75
CA THR A 207 -9.47 -9.17 8.93
C THR A 207 -9.58 -8.78 7.46
N TRP A 208 -8.49 -8.96 6.72
CA TRP A 208 -8.55 -9.03 5.26
C TRP A 208 -9.12 -10.39 4.90
N THR A 209 -10.44 -10.52 5.01
CA THR A 209 -11.14 -11.65 4.40
C THR A 209 -11.14 -11.40 2.91
N TYR A 210 -10.28 -12.10 2.19
CA TYR A 210 -10.36 -12.17 0.75
C TYR A 210 -11.58 -13.03 0.41
N PRO A 211 -12.48 -12.56 -0.48
CA PRO A 211 -13.58 -13.40 -0.92
C PRO A 211 -13.00 -14.64 -1.60
N GLU A 212 -13.44 -15.81 -1.14
CA GLU A 212 -13.24 -17.09 -1.84
C GLU A 212 -13.69 -16.99 -3.30
#